data_AF-A0A6L5XBL0-F1
#
_entry.id   AF-A0A6L5XBL0-F1
#
_cell.length_a   1.000
_cell.length_b   1.000
_cell.length_c   1.000
_cell.angle_alpha   90.00
_cell.angle_beta   90.00
_cell.angle_gamma   90.00
#
_symmetry.space_group_name_H-M   'P 1'
#
loop_
_entity.id
_entity.type
_entity.pdbx_description
1 polymer ?
#
loop_
_entity_poly.entity_id
_entity_poly.type
_entity_poly.pdbx_seq_one_letter_code
_entity_poly.pdbx_strand_id
1 'polypeptide(L)'
;MRLIDPDEIYFAACRIDPTYSGKSAYYEHVAFQRDVDQIKRIEAEPVKHAHWVACEDEYEDEYKCSACGGIQFFAMTPQDEGWEYCPHCGAKMDKEEGK
;
A
#
# COMPACT_ATOMS: atom_id res chain seq x y z
N MET A 1 -14.54 -4.24 4.09
CA MET A 1 -13.81 -4.45 2.82
C MET A 1 -13.64 -5.95 2.63
N ARG A 2 -13.79 -6.49 1.41
CA ARG A 2 -13.49 -7.91 1.14
C ARG A 2 -12.05 -7.97 0.64
N LEU A 3 -11.19 -8.74 1.31
CA LEU A 3 -9.81 -8.96 0.88
C LEU A 3 -9.69 -10.35 0.26
N ILE A 4 -8.98 -10.41 -0.86
CA ILE A 4 -8.62 -11.62 -1.59
C ILE A 4 -7.12 -11.56 -1.84
N ASP A 5 -6.49 -12.71 -1.93
CA ASP A 5 -5.10 -12.80 -2.37
C ASP A 5 -5.04 -12.66 -3.90
N PRO A 6 -4.41 -11.61 -4.45
CA PRO A 6 -4.32 -11.44 -5.90
C PRO A 6 -3.49 -12.53 -6.57
N ASP A 7 -2.59 -13.21 -5.85
CA ASP A 7 -1.77 -14.29 -6.40
C ASP A 7 -2.58 -15.58 -6.61
N GLU A 8 -3.74 -15.70 -5.95
CA GLU A 8 -4.70 -16.78 -6.20
C GLU A 8 -5.62 -16.50 -7.41
N ILE A 9 -5.57 -15.30 -8.00
CA ILE A 9 -6.40 -14.94 -9.15
C ILE A 9 -5.82 -15.56 -10.43
N TYR A 10 -6.63 -16.38 -11.10
CA TYR A 10 -6.35 -16.77 -12.48
C TYR A 10 -6.73 -15.64 -13.44
N PHE A 11 -5.75 -15.06 -14.11
CA PHE A 11 -5.97 -14.05 -15.15
C PHE A 11 -5.98 -14.70 -16.53
N ALA A 12 -7.13 -14.61 -17.22
CA ALA A 12 -7.21 -15.01 -18.61
C ALA A 12 -6.75 -13.86 -19.51
N ALA A 13 -5.90 -14.18 -20.49
CA ALA A 13 -5.59 -13.25 -21.57
C ALA A 13 -6.76 -13.26 -22.57
N CYS A 14 -7.65 -12.29 -22.45
CA CYS A 14 -8.77 -12.16 -23.39
C CYS A 14 -8.37 -11.24 -24.54
N ARG A 15 -8.58 -11.71 -25.78
CA ARG A 15 -8.48 -10.87 -26.95
C ARG A 15 -9.64 -9.89 -26.93
N ILE A 16 -9.36 -8.63 -26.64
CA ILE A 16 -10.35 -7.58 -26.82
C ILE A 16 -10.21 -7.13 -28.27
N ASP A 17 -11.21 -7.42 -29.09
CA ASP A 17 -11.25 -6.93 -30.47
C ASP A 17 -11.57 -5.43 -30.39
N PRO A 18 -10.63 -4.52 -30.71
CA PRO A 18 -10.97 -3.11 -30.77
C PRO A 18 -11.97 -2.98 -31.92
N THR A 19 -13.21 -2.63 -31.60
CA THR A 19 -14.29 -2.37 -32.56
C THR A 19 -13.99 -1.21 -33.50
N TYR A 20 -12.77 -0.68 -33.53
CA TYR A 20 -12.35 0.38 -34.43
C TYR A 20 -10.96 0.12 -35.01
N SER A 21 -10.96 -0.13 -36.32
CA SER A 21 -9.83 -0.04 -37.26
C SER A 21 -8.53 -0.73 -36.85
N GLY A 22 -8.49 -2.03 -37.14
CA GLY A 22 -7.37 -2.72 -37.80
C GLY A 22 -5.94 -2.34 -37.38
N LYS A 23 -5.25 -3.38 -36.86
CA LYS A 23 -3.80 -3.52 -36.63
C LYS A 23 -3.34 -3.40 -35.17
N SER A 24 -3.89 -4.23 -34.31
CA SER A 24 -3.18 -4.97 -33.24
C SER A 24 -4.22 -5.71 -32.39
N ALA A 25 -3.97 -6.99 -32.09
CA ALA A 25 -4.74 -7.68 -31.06
C ALA A 25 -4.17 -7.24 -29.71
N TYR A 26 -4.96 -6.50 -28.93
CA TYR A 26 -4.63 -6.19 -27.55
C TYR A 26 -5.18 -7.31 -26.67
N TYR A 27 -4.31 -7.87 -25.83
CA TYR A 27 -4.71 -8.82 -24.80
C TYR A 27 -4.74 -8.06 -23.48
N GLU A 28 -5.89 -8.09 -22.82
CA GLU A 28 -5.99 -7.66 -21.43
C GLU A 28 -6.05 -8.90 -20.54
N HIS A 29 -5.38 -8.80 -19.39
CA HIS A 29 -5.50 -9.77 -18.32
C HIS A 29 -6.76 -9.45 -17.53
N VAL A 30 -7.78 -10.27 -17.73
CA VAL A 30 -9.07 -10.11 -17.04
C VAL A 30 -9.26 -11.26 -16.05
N ALA A 31 -9.81 -10.94 -14.89
CA ALA A 31 -10.29 -11.92 -13.93
C ALA A 31 -11.81 -12.08 -14.12
N PHE A 32 -12.31 -13.31 -14.20
CA PHE A 32 -13.75 -13.52 -14.28
C PHE A 32 -14.38 -13.41 -12.89
N GLN A 33 -15.54 -12.76 -12.81
CA GLN A 33 -16.26 -12.58 -11.54
C GLN A 33 -16.49 -13.90 -10.79
N ARG A 34 -16.82 -14.98 -11.52
CA ARG A 34 -17.05 -16.31 -10.91
C ARG A 34 -15.80 -16.88 -10.24
N ASP A 35 -14.62 -16.57 -10.77
CA ASP A 35 -13.35 -17.03 -10.21
C ASP A 35 -13.00 -16.17 -9.00
N VAL A 36 -13.16 -14.85 -9.11
CA VAL A 36 -12.99 -13.90 -8.00
C VAL A 36 -13.89 -14.25 -6.81
N ASP A 37 -15.14 -14.65 -7.05
CA ASP A 37 -16.10 -15.02 -6.01
C ASP A 37 -15.77 -16.37 -5.33
N GLN A 38 -14.98 -17.23 -5.97
CA GLN A 38 -14.55 -18.53 -5.44
C GLN A 38 -13.22 -18.47 -4.68
N ILE A 39 -12.45 -17.40 -4.84
CA ILE A 39 -11.18 -17.22 -4.13
C ILE A 39 -11.44 -17.14 -2.63
N LYS A 40 -10.55 -17.79 -1.87
CA LYS A 40 -10.63 -17.78 -0.42
C LYS A 40 -10.43 -16.35 0.07
N ARG A 41 -11.34 -15.89 0.91
CA ARG A 41 -11.18 -14.60 1.59
C ARG A 41 -10.04 -14.71 2.58
N ILE A 42 -9.20 -13.69 2.60
CA ILE A 42 -8.14 -13.55 3.58
C ILE A 42 -8.57 -12.54 4.64
N GLU A 43 -8.15 -12.80 5.87
CA GLU A 43 -8.25 -11.82 6.94
C GLU A 43 -7.14 -10.79 6.75
N ALA A 44 -7.47 -9.51 6.95
CA ALA A 44 -6.45 -8.48 6.98
C ALA A 44 -5.52 -8.73 8.17
N GLU A 45 -4.22 -8.51 8.00
CA GLU A 45 -3.37 -8.33 9.18
C GLU A 45 -3.90 -7.15 10.02
N PRO A 46 -3.85 -7.23 11.35
CA PRO A 46 -4.21 -6.10 12.19
C PRO A 46 -3.34 -4.89 11.84
N VAL A 47 -3.95 -3.70 11.87
CA VAL A 47 -3.22 -2.45 11.65
C VAL A 47 -2.14 -2.33 12.74
N LYS A 48 -0.88 -2.27 12.32
CA LYS A 48 0.24 -2.00 13.21
C LYS A 48 0.31 -0.49 13.42
N HIS A 49 0.34 -0.06 14.67
CA HIS A 49 0.48 1.33 15.06
C HIS A 49 1.93 1.64 15.45
N ALA A 50 2.39 2.84 15.13
CA ALA A 50 3.74 3.31 15.40
C ALA A 50 3.73 4.82 15.61
N HIS A 51 4.88 5.37 16.00
CA HIS A 51 5.15 6.81 16.02
C HIS A 51 6.53 7.10 15.44
N TRP A 52 6.73 8.32 14.97
CA TRP A 52 8.01 8.84 14.52
C TRP A 52 8.87 9.25 15.72
N VAL A 53 10.15 8.89 15.69
CA VAL A 53 11.15 9.22 16.72
C VAL A 53 12.22 10.08 16.06
N ALA A 54 12.43 11.31 16.52
CA ALA A 54 13.48 12.18 15.98
C ALA A 54 14.87 11.59 16.28
N CYS A 55 15.76 11.62 15.29
CA CYS A 55 17.15 11.21 15.46
C CYS A 55 17.97 12.41 15.98
N GLU A 56 18.28 12.44 17.28
CA GLU A 56 19.00 13.57 17.91
C GLU A 56 20.46 13.71 17.46
N ASP A 57 21.06 12.68 16.87
CA ASP A 57 22.53 12.57 16.72
C ASP A 57 23.08 12.96 15.33
N GLU A 58 22.27 13.06 14.27
CA GLU A 58 22.80 13.25 12.89
C GLU A 58 22.19 14.46 12.14
N TYR A 59 20.86 14.62 12.07
CA TYR A 59 20.20 15.77 11.41
C TYR A 59 18.80 16.05 12.01
N GLU A 60 18.42 17.33 12.19
CA GLU A 60 17.10 17.75 12.72
C GLU A 60 15.88 17.26 11.89
N ASP A 61 16.15 16.80 10.66
CA ASP A 61 15.17 16.40 9.65
C ASP A 61 15.00 14.87 9.54
N GLU A 62 15.71 14.09 10.36
CA GLU A 62 15.64 12.63 10.35
C GLU A 62 14.72 12.07 11.43
N TYR A 63 13.76 11.24 10.99
CA TYR A 63 12.84 10.55 11.87
C TYR A 63 12.83 9.05 11.60
N LYS A 64 12.84 8.28 12.68
CA LYS A 64 12.84 6.83 12.66
C LYS A 64 11.45 6.29 13.00
N CYS A 65 10.98 5.33 12.22
CA CYS A 65 9.77 4.58 12.58
C CYS A 65 10.05 3.68 13.79
N SER A 66 9.28 3.81 14.86
CA SER A 66 9.40 2.96 16.06
C SER A 66 9.09 1.48 15.83
N ALA A 67 8.33 1.12 14.79
CA ALA A 67 7.97 -0.28 14.51
C ALA A 67 9.02 -1.05 13.69
N CYS A 68 9.61 -0.42 12.67
CA CYS A 68 10.57 -1.10 11.77
C CYS A 68 11.99 -0.54 11.83
N GLY A 69 12.18 0.63 12.45
CA GLY A 69 13.46 1.32 12.48
C GLY A 69 13.86 1.98 11.16
N GLY A 70 13.00 1.95 10.14
CA GLY A 70 13.23 2.66 8.88
C GLY A 70 13.34 4.16 9.12
N ILE A 71 14.40 4.76 8.58
CA ILE A 71 14.68 6.19 8.67
C ILE A 71 13.97 6.86 7.50
N GLN A 72 13.40 8.02 7.77
CA GLN A 72 12.83 8.88 6.76
C GLN A 72 13.20 10.34 7.01
N PHE A 73 13.52 11.02 5.91
CA PHE A 73 13.87 12.43 5.89
C PHE A 73 12.61 13.25 5.62
N PHE A 74 12.42 14.29 6.42
CA PHE A 74 11.30 15.21 6.29
C PHE A 74 11.83 16.63 6.19
N ALA A 75 11.25 17.45 5.32
CA ALA A 75 11.59 18.87 5.23
C ALA A 75 10.96 19.69 6.38
N MET A 76 9.94 19.14 7.04
CA MET A 76 9.31 19.67 8.26
C MET A 76 9.07 18.53 9.26
N THR A 77 8.25 18.73 10.31
CA THR A 77 7.85 17.62 11.16
C THR A 77 6.99 16.61 10.37
N PRO A 78 7.05 15.30 10.67
CA PRO A 78 6.21 14.30 10.01
C PRO A 78 4.71 14.60 10.13
N GLN A 79 4.30 15.26 11.20
CA GLN A 79 2.94 15.72 11.45
C GLN A 79 2.53 16.83 10.47
N ASP A 80 3.40 17.82 10.24
CA ASP A 80 3.14 18.93 9.32
C ASP A 80 3.08 18.46 7.86
N GLU A 81 3.87 17.44 7.50
CA GLU A 81 3.83 16.82 6.17
C GLU A 81 2.67 15.82 5.98
N GLY A 82 1.91 15.52 7.03
CA GLY A 82 0.74 14.64 6.95
C GLY A 82 1.08 13.17 6.69
N TRP A 83 2.25 12.68 7.13
CA TRP A 83 2.63 11.29 6.95
C TRP A 83 1.95 10.38 7.97
N GLU A 84 0.78 9.89 7.60
CA GLU A 84 -0.03 9.00 8.43
C GLU A 84 0.45 7.54 8.44
N TYR A 85 1.40 7.16 7.57
CA TYR A 85 1.89 5.79 7.46
C TYR A 85 3.40 5.73 7.22
N CYS A 86 4.04 4.68 7.73
CA CYS A 86 5.43 4.36 7.41
C CYS A 86 5.55 3.81 5.98
N PRO A 87 6.42 4.35 5.11
CA PRO A 87 6.63 3.81 3.76
C PRO A 87 7.37 2.46 3.76
N HIS A 88 8.09 2.16 4.84
CA HIS A 88 8.92 0.95 4.93
C HIS A 88 8.13 -0.28 5.41
N CYS A 89 7.17 -0.09 6.33
CA CYS A 89 6.43 -1.22 6.93
C CYS A 89 4.91 -1.07 6.91
N GLY A 90 4.37 0.06 6.43
CA GLY A 90 2.93 0.31 6.39
C GLY A 90 2.27 0.55 7.75
N ALA A 91 3.04 0.67 8.84
CA ALA A 91 2.48 0.99 10.15
C ALA A 91 1.80 2.36 10.12
N LYS A 92 0.61 2.45 10.72
CA LYS A 92 -0.13 3.70 10.88
C LYS A 92 0.49 4.51 12.00
N MET A 93 0.73 5.79 11.73
CA MET A 93 1.34 6.69 12.69
C MET A 93 0.29 7.25 13.65
N ASP A 94 0.54 7.07 14.93
CA ASP A 94 -0.28 7.60 16.01
C ASP A 94 -0.14 9.12 16.01
N LYS A 95 -1.27 9.81 16.00
CA LYS A 95 -1.30 11.26 16.22
C LYS A 95 -1.10 11.44 17.71
N GLU A 96 -0.07 12.19 18.10
CA GLU A 96 0.02 12.62 19.50
C GLU A 96 -1.23 13.45 19.80
N GLU A 97 -2.12 12.92 20.64
CA GLU A 97 -3.25 13.69 21.15
C GLU A 97 -2.67 14.82 22.00
N GLY A 98 -2.71 16.03 21.46
CA GLY A 98 -2.25 17.23 22.13
C GLY A 98 -2.83 17.33 23.54
N LYS A 99 -1.94 17.48 24.52
CA LYS A 99 -2.28 17.82 25.90
C LYS A 99 -2.77 19.26 26.02
#